data_AF-A0A7V1MXI1-F1
#
_entry.id   AF-A0A7V1MXI1-F1
#
_cell.length_a   1.000
_cell.length_b   1.000
_cell.length_c   1.000
_cell.angle_alpha   90.00
_cell.angle_beta   90.00
_cell.angle_gamma   90.00
#
_symmetry.space_group_name_H-M   'P 1'
#
loop_
_entity.id
_entity.type
_entity.pdbx_description
1 polymer ?
#
loop_
_entity_poly.entity_id
_entity_poly.type
_entity_poly.pdbx_seq_one_letter_code
_entity_poly.pdbx_strand_id
1 'polypeptide(L)'
;MTENGQAELSERCQALGIEWLREAPPVRDEALRMVPAEVAVRLKVVPVRIAGSNGDGQGGEALVVVMRDPLDLSAADELGALTGLPVVRLGLDEEEFDQLLRDNYGTTAARMAERLGGIEKDTGEIEHNLDAIQTDDLHRMAEEPSLINLVNLLLLEAIRSRASDVHIEPFENDLVIKYRI
;
A
#
# COMPACT_ATOMS: atom_id res chain seq x y z
N MET A 1 -6.18 8.04 22.77
CA MET A 1 -6.16 9.52 22.78
C MET A 1 -6.92 10.05 21.54
N THR A 2 -8.01 9.39 21.13
CA THR A 2 -8.14 9.01 19.70
C THR A 2 -9.45 9.37 18.99
N GLU A 3 -10.51 9.83 19.65
CA GLU A 3 -11.74 10.26 18.94
C GLU A 3 -11.80 11.78 18.68
N ASN A 4 -11.27 12.58 19.61
CA ASN A 4 -11.44 14.04 19.55
C ASN A 4 -10.62 14.69 18.42
N GLY A 5 -9.47 14.10 18.07
CA GLY A 5 -8.59 14.63 17.03
C GLY A 5 -9.11 14.40 15.60
N GLN A 6 -9.79 13.27 15.34
CA GLN A 6 -10.37 13.01 14.02
C GLN A 6 -11.58 13.91 13.75
N ALA A 7 -12.44 14.10 14.76
CA ALA A 7 -13.60 14.98 14.63
C ALA A 7 -13.15 16.43 14.30
N GLU A 8 -12.16 16.95 15.02
CA GLU A 8 -11.60 18.28 14.75
C GLU A 8 -10.95 18.38 13.36
N LEU A 9 -10.22 17.35 12.92
CA LEU A 9 -9.61 17.32 11.59
C LEU A 9 -10.67 17.31 10.47
N SER A 10 -11.71 16.49 10.62
CA SER A 10 -12.81 16.40 9.65
C SER A 10 -13.58 17.72 9.53
N GLU A 11 -13.84 18.40 10.64
CA GLU A 11 -14.53 19.69 10.68
C GLU A 11 -13.69 20.77 9.98
N ARG A 12 -12.37 20.80 10.23
CA ARG A 12 -11.43 21.69 9.54
C ARG A 12 -11.36 21.42 8.04
N CYS A 13 -11.36 20.15 7.62
CA CYS A 13 -11.39 19.77 6.21
C CYS A 13 -12.66 20.28 5.53
N GLN A 14 -13.83 20.07 6.15
CA GLN A 14 -15.10 20.54 5.62
C GLN A 14 -15.15 22.07 5.50
N ALA A 15 -14.63 22.80 6.48
CA ALA A 15 -14.53 24.26 6.44
C ALA A 15 -13.64 24.77 5.27
N LEU A 16 -12.70 23.95 4.80
CA LEU A 16 -11.82 24.22 3.66
C LEU A 16 -12.35 23.67 2.33
N GLY A 17 -13.56 23.07 2.33
CA GLY A 17 -14.16 22.47 1.14
C GLY A 17 -13.55 21.13 0.72
N ILE A 18 -12.80 20.48 1.62
CA ILE A 18 -12.26 19.14 1.42
C ILE A 18 -13.33 18.13 1.84
N GLU A 19 -13.67 17.23 0.92
CA GLU A 19 -14.67 16.19 1.17
C GLU A 19 -14.10 15.13 2.13
N TRP A 20 -14.94 14.70 3.09
CA TRP A 20 -14.61 13.68 4.08
C TRP A 20 -15.59 12.51 3.94
N LEU A 21 -15.06 11.33 3.66
CA LEU A 21 -15.81 10.11 3.45
C LEU A 21 -15.88 9.30 4.75
N ARG A 22 -16.98 8.57 4.94
CA ARG A 22 -17.13 7.59 6.03
C ARG A 22 -16.91 6.15 5.59
N GLU A 23 -16.91 5.92 4.28
CA GLU A 23 -16.74 4.60 3.68
C GLU A 23 -15.72 4.71 2.55
N ALA A 24 -14.92 3.66 2.40
CA ALA A 24 -13.93 3.56 1.34
C ALA A 24 -14.55 3.67 -0.07
N PRO A 25 -14.11 4.61 -0.92
CA PRO A 25 -14.57 4.71 -2.29
C PRO A 25 -13.99 3.56 -3.15
N PRO A 26 -14.63 3.21 -4.28
CA PRO A 26 -14.09 2.22 -5.20
C PRO A 26 -12.78 2.71 -5.82
N VAL A 27 -11.78 1.83 -5.81
CA VAL A 27 -10.45 2.09 -6.34
C VAL A 27 -10.31 1.55 -7.76
N ARG A 28 -9.67 2.31 -8.64
CA ARG A 28 -9.34 1.87 -10.01
C ARG A 28 -7.86 1.54 -10.14
N ASP A 29 -7.56 0.42 -10.80
CA ASP A 29 -6.20 -0.06 -11.06
C ASP A 29 -5.30 0.98 -11.74
N GLU A 30 -5.87 1.79 -12.63
CA GLU A 30 -5.16 2.87 -13.33
C GLU A 30 -4.54 3.88 -12.35
N ALA A 31 -5.23 4.18 -11.25
CA ALA A 31 -4.77 5.11 -10.23
C ALA A 31 -3.75 4.45 -9.28
N LEU A 32 -3.98 3.18 -8.89
CA LEU A 32 -3.05 2.42 -8.03
C LEU A 32 -1.66 2.30 -8.64
N ARG A 33 -1.57 2.05 -9.95
CA ARG A 33 -0.29 1.92 -10.67
C ARG A 33 0.53 3.21 -10.68
N MET A 34 -0.08 4.37 -10.43
CA MET A 34 0.64 5.65 -10.39
C MET A 34 1.45 5.85 -9.11
N VAL A 35 1.10 5.15 -8.03
CA VAL A 35 1.70 5.37 -6.71
C VAL A 35 2.26 4.05 -6.19
N PRO A 36 3.59 3.91 -6.12
CA PRO A 36 4.22 2.75 -5.51
C PRO A 36 3.78 2.57 -4.06
N ALA A 37 3.65 1.32 -3.61
CA ALA A 37 3.22 0.99 -2.26
C ALA A 37 4.05 1.70 -1.16
N GLU A 38 5.35 1.88 -1.40
CA GLU A 38 6.24 2.59 -0.47
C GLU A 38 5.84 4.04 -0.25
N VAL A 39 5.48 4.72 -1.33
CA VAL A 39 5.03 6.11 -1.28
C VAL A 39 3.66 6.18 -0.63
N ALA A 40 2.74 5.29 -1.01
CA ALA A 40 1.39 5.21 -0.45
C ALA A 40 1.42 5.07 1.09
N VAL A 41 2.27 4.18 1.60
CA VAL A 41 2.40 3.94 3.04
C VAL A 41 3.09 5.10 3.75
N ARG A 42 4.21 5.60 3.21
CA ARG A 42 4.98 6.68 3.84
C ARG A 42 4.17 7.98 3.91
N LEU A 43 3.48 8.32 2.83
CA LEU A 43 2.65 9.53 2.75
C LEU A 43 1.25 9.32 3.32
N LYS A 44 0.87 8.09 3.68
CA LYS A 44 -0.47 7.71 4.14
C LYS A 44 -1.55 8.17 3.18
N VAL A 45 -1.41 7.72 1.93
CA VAL A 45 -2.31 8.05 0.82
C VAL A 45 -2.71 6.80 0.03
N VAL A 46 -3.92 6.81 -0.53
CA VAL A 46 -4.40 5.80 -1.49
C VAL A 46 -4.98 6.51 -2.71
N PRO A 47 -4.40 6.35 -3.92
CA PRO A 47 -4.99 6.88 -5.14
C PRO A 47 -6.23 6.06 -5.52
N VAL A 48 -7.35 6.74 -5.81
CA VAL A 48 -8.64 6.05 -6.03
C VAL A 48 -9.10 6.09 -7.47
N ARG A 49 -8.90 7.22 -8.17
CA ARG A 49 -9.27 7.38 -9.59
C ARG A 49 -8.56 8.60 -10.20
N ILE A 50 -8.54 8.66 -11.52
CA ILE A 50 -8.18 9.87 -12.26
C ILE A 50 -9.48 10.57 -12.70
N ALA A 51 -9.64 11.83 -12.33
CA ALA A 51 -10.74 12.68 -12.78
C ALA A 51 -10.32 13.41 -14.06
N GLY A 52 -11.17 13.44 -15.09
CA GLY A 52 -10.96 14.33 -16.24
C GLY A 52 -10.99 13.74 -17.65
N SER A 53 -11.31 12.46 -17.88
CA SER A 53 -11.34 11.89 -19.24
C SER A 53 -12.66 12.13 -20.02
N ASN A 54 -13.40 13.20 -19.73
CA ASN A 54 -14.63 13.52 -20.46
C ASN A 54 -14.34 14.56 -21.55
N GLY A 55 -13.75 14.10 -22.66
CA GLY A 55 -13.98 14.54 -24.06
C GLY A 55 -13.87 16.01 -24.50
N ASP A 56 -13.89 16.99 -23.62
CA ASP A 56 -14.22 18.38 -23.96
C ASP A 56 -13.00 19.32 -23.94
N GLY A 57 -11.81 18.77 -23.68
CA GLY A 57 -10.52 19.47 -23.81
C GLY A 57 -10.32 20.68 -22.88
N GLN A 58 -11.22 20.91 -21.91
CA GLN A 58 -11.20 22.08 -21.02
C GLN A 58 -10.99 21.75 -19.53
N GLY A 59 -10.78 20.49 -19.16
CA GLY A 59 -10.39 20.08 -17.80
C GLY A 59 -9.11 19.27 -17.86
N GLY A 60 -8.09 19.66 -17.07
CA GLY A 60 -6.89 18.84 -16.89
C GLY A 60 -7.21 17.56 -16.10
N GLU A 61 -6.49 16.49 -16.38
CA GLU A 61 -6.55 15.27 -15.57
C GLU A 61 -6.07 15.57 -14.14
N ALA A 62 -6.71 14.99 -13.15
CA ALA A 62 -6.34 15.13 -11.75
C ALA A 62 -6.43 13.79 -11.04
N LEU A 63 -5.46 13.50 -10.17
CA LEU A 63 -5.45 12.30 -9.36
C LEU A 63 -6.30 12.52 -8.11
N VAL A 64 -7.36 11.75 -7.96
CA VAL A 64 -8.17 11.76 -6.74
C VAL A 64 -7.56 10.77 -5.76
N VAL A 65 -7.30 11.25 -4.54
CA VAL A 65 -6.52 10.54 -3.53
C VAL A 65 -7.20 10.66 -2.19
N VAL A 66 -7.37 9.52 -1.53
CA VAL A 66 -7.75 9.47 -0.12
C VAL A 66 -6.49 9.62 0.72
N MET A 67 -6.50 10.55 1.67
CA MET A 67 -5.38 10.81 2.57
C MET A 67 -5.82 10.63 4.02
N ARG A 68 -4.91 10.06 4.84
CA ARG A 68 -5.11 9.98 6.30
C ARG A 68 -5.25 11.37 6.92
N ASP A 69 -4.42 12.31 6.46
CA ASP A 69 -4.51 13.73 6.79
C ASP A 69 -4.56 14.57 5.50
N PRO A 70 -5.76 14.98 5.06
CA PRO A 70 -5.89 15.84 3.88
C PRO A 70 -5.26 17.23 4.04
N LEU A 71 -4.91 17.66 5.26
CA LEU A 71 -4.25 18.94 5.50
C LEU A 71 -2.73 18.85 5.36
N ASP A 72 -2.16 17.66 5.20
CA ASP A 72 -0.76 17.48 4.86
C ASP A 72 -0.50 17.87 3.39
N LEU A 73 -0.26 19.17 3.19
CA LEU A 73 0.07 19.73 1.88
C LEU A 73 1.39 19.20 1.34
N SER A 74 2.35 18.85 2.20
CA SER A 74 3.64 18.33 1.76
C SER A 74 3.47 16.97 1.10
N ALA A 75 2.65 16.09 1.69
CA ALA A 75 2.34 14.80 1.11
C ALA A 75 1.58 14.94 -0.22
N ALA A 76 0.63 15.87 -0.30
CA ALA A 76 -0.12 16.13 -1.53
C ALA A 76 0.76 16.70 -2.66
N ASP A 77 1.65 17.64 -2.35
CA ASP A 77 2.58 18.24 -3.31
C ASP A 77 3.61 17.22 -3.81
N GLU A 78 4.13 16.39 -2.91
CA GLU A 78 5.06 15.30 -3.27
C GLU A 78 4.38 14.29 -4.21
N LEU A 79 3.14 13.92 -3.91
CA LEU A 79 2.37 13.01 -4.74
C LEU A 79 2.05 13.61 -6.11
N GLY A 80 1.73 14.90 -6.17
CA GLY A 80 1.52 15.62 -7.42
C GLY A 80 2.79 15.69 -8.27
N ALA A 81 3.94 15.94 -7.64
CA ALA A 81 5.23 15.93 -8.31
C ALA A 81 5.62 14.54 -8.85
N LEU A 82 5.32 13.48 -8.09
CA LEU A 82 5.57 12.10 -8.48
C LEU A 82 4.71 11.68 -9.68
N THR A 83 3.42 12.01 -9.64
CA THR A 83 2.44 11.52 -10.61
C THR A 83 2.28 12.44 -11.83
N GLY A 84 2.77 13.68 -11.73
CA GLY A 84 2.60 14.70 -12.76
C GLY A 84 1.17 15.24 -12.87
N LEU A 85 0.29 14.87 -11.94
CA LEU A 85 -1.12 15.27 -11.91
C LEU A 85 -1.42 16.15 -10.70
N PRO A 86 -2.27 17.17 -10.84
CA PRO A 86 -2.89 17.84 -9.70
C PRO A 86 -3.60 16.82 -8.79
N VAL A 87 -3.45 16.97 -7.47
CA VAL A 87 -4.04 16.06 -6.48
C VAL A 87 -5.33 16.64 -5.93
N VAL A 88 -6.42 15.89 -6.06
CA VAL A 88 -7.69 16.14 -5.37
C VAL A 88 -7.71 15.29 -4.11
N ARG A 89 -7.73 15.95 -2.96
CA ARG A 89 -7.61 15.33 -1.63
C ARG A 89 -8.99 15.00 -1.07
N LEU A 90 -9.14 13.79 -0.55
CA LEU A 90 -10.30 13.33 0.19
C LEU A 90 -9.85 12.83 1.56
N GLY A 91 -10.63 13.13 2.61
CA GLY A 91 -10.45 12.54 3.92
C GLY A 91 -11.22 11.23 4.07
N LEU A 92 -10.74 10.36 4.94
CA LEU A 92 -11.41 9.12 5.33
C LEU A 92 -11.10 8.83 6.81
N ASP A 93 -12.06 8.20 7.48
CA ASP A 93 -11.90 7.78 8.87
C ASP A 93 -10.74 6.80 9.04
N GLU A 94 -10.17 6.70 10.25
CA GLU A 94 -8.92 5.96 10.50
C GLU A 94 -8.99 4.50 10.13
N GLU A 95 -10.01 3.84 10.66
CA GLU A 95 -10.17 2.41 10.50
C GLU A 95 -10.40 2.05 9.04
N GLU A 96 -11.22 2.86 8.35
CA GLU A 96 -11.51 2.72 6.91
C GLU A 96 -10.31 3.02 6.04
N PHE A 97 -9.50 4.04 6.38
CA PHE A 97 -8.27 4.35 5.67
C PHE A 97 -7.26 3.22 5.78
N ASP A 98 -7.02 2.74 6.99
CA ASP A 98 -6.05 1.68 7.24
C ASP A 98 -6.48 0.39 6.56
N GLN A 99 -7.79 0.10 6.53
CA GLN A 99 -8.35 -1.03 5.79
C GLN A 99 -8.17 -0.86 4.28
N LEU A 100 -8.50 0.31 3.74
CA LEU A 100 -8.32 0.63 2.32
C LEU A 100 -6.85 0.50 1.88
N LEU A 101 -5.91 0.98 2.70
CA LEU A 101 -4.48 0.86 2.42
C LEU A 101 -4.03 -0.62 2.42
N ARG A 102 -4.51 -1.43 3.38
CA ARG A 102 -4.22 -2.87 3.44
C ARG A 102 -4.80 -3.62 2.24
N ASP A 103 -6.02 -3.34 1.84
CA ASP A 103 -6.68 -4.07 0.75
C ASP A 103 -6.02 -3.83 -0.61
N ASN A 104 -5.42 -2.66 -0.80
CA ASN A 104 -4.82 -2.27 -2.09
C ASN A 104 -3.29 -2.39 -2.13
N TYR A 105 -2.60 -2.38 -0.98
CA TYR A 105 -1.13 -2.42 -0.90
C TYR A 105 -0.58 -3.49 0.06
N GLY A 106 -1.44 -4.33 0.63
CA GLY A 106 -1.25 -5.16 1.82
C GLY A 106 0.10 -5.85 2.00
N THR A 107 0.63 -6.56 1.01
CA THR A 107 1.90 -7.29 1.17
C THR A 107 3.10 -6.36 1.39
N THR A 108 3.08 -5.18 0.79
CA THR A 108 4.15 -4.17 0.93
C THR A 108 3.84 -3.18 2.05
N ALA A 109 2.56 -2.84 2.24
CA ALA A 109 2.09 -1.95 3.30
C ALA A 109 2.23 -2.52 4.70
N ALA A 110 1.91 -3.80 4.90
CA ALA A 110 2.10 -4.46 6.19
C ALA A 110 3.59 -4.50 6.59
N ARG A 111 4.46 -4.90 5.67
CA ARG A 111 5.92 -4.94 5.89
C ARG A 111 6.52 -3.56 6.17
N MET A 112 5.99 -2.49 5.59
CA MET A 112 6.48 -1.13 5.82
C MET A 112 5.89 -0.48 7.07
N ALA A 113 4.62 -0.73 7.39
CA ALA A 113 4.02 -0.31 8.64
C ALA A 113 4.75 -0.92 9.85
N GLU A 114 5.16 -2.19 9.76
CA GLU A 114 6.05 -2.82 10.75
C GLU A 114 7.41 -2.12 10.87
N ARG A 115 8.04 -1.77 9.73
CA ARG A 115 9.36 -1.10 9.73
C ARG A 115 9.31 0.36 10.21
N LEU A 116 8.23 1.08 9.90
CA LEU A 116 8.02 2.47 10.30
C LEU A 116 7.49 2.59 11.74
N GLY A 117 6.69 1.61 12.21
CA GLY A 117 6.26 1.48 13.60
C GLY A 117 7.32 0.90 14.56
N GLY A 118 8.35 0.26 14.01
CA GLY A 118 9.41 -0.44 14.76
C GLY A 118 10.49 0.42 15.42
N ILE A 119 10.34 1.75 15.46
CA ILE A 119 11.28 2.61 16.23
C ILE A 119 10.87 2.72 17.70
N GLU A 120 9.62 2.38 18.09
CA GLU A 120 9.16 2.57 19.48
C GLU A 120 8.73 1.31 20.24
N LYS A 121 8.64 0.13 19.61
CA LYS A 121 8.32 -1.10 20.33
C LYS A 121 9.22 -2.26 19.96
N ASP A 122 10.22 -2.40 20.81
CA ASP A 122 10.78 -3.64 21.34
C ASP A 122 10.82 -4.85 20.39
N THR A 123 12.06 -5.21 20.07
CA THR A 123 12.57 -6.36 19.31
C THR A 123 12.16 -7.73 19.90
N GLY A 124 10.87 -8.03 19.98
CA GLY A 124 10.36 -9.27 20.58
C GLY A 124 9.36 -10.09 19.75
N GLU A 125 8.73 -9.54 18.72
CA GLU A 125 7.52 -10.16 18.11
C GLU A 125 7.70 -10.64 16.65
N ILE A 126 8.94 -10.81 16.17
CA ILE A 126 9.19 -11.32 14.80
C ILE A 126 8.82 -12.82 14.67
N GLU A 127 8.77 -13.58 15.77
CA GLU A 127 8.44 -15.01 15.73
C GLU A 127 6.95 -15.31 15.56
N HIS A 128 6.04 -14.37 15.85
CA HIS A 128 4.60 -14.65 15.86
C HIS A 128 3.84 -14.28 14.58
N ASN A 129 4.48 -13.58 13.62
CA ASN A 129 3.80 -13.09 12.41
C ASN A 129 3.99 -13.95 11.15
N LEU A 130 4.79 -15.02 11.21
CA LEU A 130 4.95 -15.95 10.06
C LEU A 130 3.77 -16.92 9.91
N ASP A 131 3.08 -17.25 10.99
CA ASP A 131 1.90 -18.14 10.95
C ASP A 131 0.66 -17.44 10.38
N ALA A 132 0.67 -16.10 10.31
CA ALA A 132 -0.41 -15.30 9.72
C ALA A 132 -0.35 -15.20 8.19
N ILE A 133 0.70 -15.74 7.55
CA ILE A 133 0.76 -15.86 6.07
C ILE A 133 -0.14 -17.04 5.67
N GLN A 134 -1.44 -16.73 5.59
CA GLN A 134 -2.48 -17.68 5.20
C GLN A 134 -2.23 -18.18 3.77
N THR A 135 -2.68 -19.40 3.49
CA THR A 135 -2.60 -20.06 2.18
C THR A 135 -3.19 -19.22 1.03
N ASP A 136 -4.07 -18.28 1.36
CA ASP A 136 -4.71 -17.36 0.41
C ASP A 136 -3.74 -16.30 -0.15
N ASP A 137 -2.76 -15.85 0.66
CA ASP A 137 -1.73 -14.91 0.20
C ASP A 137 -0.78 -15.56 -0.81
N LEU A 138 -0.50 -16.85 -0.64
CA LEU A 138 0.32 -17.62 -1.60
C LEU A 138 -0.39 -17.81 -2.94
N HIS A 139 -1.70 -18.05 -2.93
CA HIS A 139 -2.49 -18.15 -4.16
C HIS A 139 -2.49 -16.82 -4.91
N ARG A 140 -2.71 -15.71 -4.21
CA ARG A 140 -2.70 -14.36 -4.80
C ARG A 140 -1.33 -13.96 -5.36
N MET A 141 -0.24 -14.29 -4.65
CA MET A 141 1.12 -14.06 -5.13
C MET A 141 1.48 -14.93 -6.35
N ALA A 142 0.87 -16.11 -6.48
CA ALA A 142 1.07 -17.00 -7.62
C ALA A 142 0.24 -16.60 -8.85
N GLU A 143 -0.90 -15.91 -8.67
CA GLU A 143 -1.78 -15.43 -9.75
C GLU A 143 -1.18 -14.24 -10.53
N GLU A 144 -0.33 -13.42 -9.89
CA GLU A 144 0.44 -12.35 -10.54
C GLU A 144 1.96 -12.51 -10.31
N PRO A 145 2.62 -13.44 -11.02
CA PRO A 145 4.04 -13.71 -10.81
C PRO A 145 4.89 -12.60 -11.42
N SER A 146 5.21 -11.59 -10.61
CA SER A 146 6.36 -10.70 -10.85
C SER A 146 7.65 -11.38 -10.38
N LEU A 147 8.82 -10.95 -10.89
CA LEU A 147 10.12 -11.46 -10.43
C LEU A 147 10.29 -11.32 -8.90
N ILE A 148 9.76 -10.22 -8.33
CA ILE A 148 9.79 -9.95 -6.90
C ILE A 148 8.91 -10.97 -6.15
N ASN A 149 7.72 -11.27 -6.67
CA ASN A 149 6.81 -12.25 -6.06
C ASN A 149 7.39 -13.66 -6.12
N LEU A 150 8.05 -14.04 -7.21
CA LEU A 150 8.72 -15.34 -7.34
C LEU A 150 9.81 -15.53 -6.26
N VAL A 151 10.62 -14.50 -6.01
CA VAL A 151 11.65 -14.56 -4.96
C VAL A 151 11.01 -14.67 -3.57
N ASN A 152 9.94 -13.91 -3.31
CA ASN A 152 9.22 -14.00 -2.04
C ASN A 152 8.64 -15.40 -1.80
N LEU A 153 8.06 -16.03 -2.83
CA LEU A 153 7.51 -17.39 -2.76
C LEU A 153 8.59 -18.42 -2.41
N LEU A 154 9.76 -18.34 -3.04
CA LEU A 154 10.90 -19.23 -2.79
C LEU A 154 11.42 -19.09 -1.35
N LEU A 155 11.49 -17.88 -0.81
CA LEU A 155 11.89 -17.64 0.58
C LEU A 155 10.84 -18.15 1.58
N LEU A 156 9.56 -17.95 1.28
CA LEU A 156 8.46 -18.47 2.09
C LEU A 156 8.47 -19.99 2.16
N GLU A 157 8.68 -20.65 1.02
CA GLU A 157 8.83 -22.09 0.94
C GLU A 157 10.01 -22.56 1.81
N ALA A 158 11.17 -21.91 1.69
CA ALA A 158 12.35 -22.22 2.50
C ALA A 158 12.07 -22.12 3.99
N ILE A 159 11.35 -21.09 4.45
CA ILE A 159 11.04 -20.93 5.87
C ILE A 159 10.04 -21.98 6.34
N ARG A 160 8.98 -22.25 5.58
CA ARG A 160 8.00 -23.29 5.89
C ARG A 160 8.65 -24.67 5.96
N SER A 161 9.58 -24.95 5.06
CA SER A 161 10.36 -26.18 5.07
C SER A 161 11.50 -26.17 6.10
N ARG A 162 11.71 -25.07 6.83
CA ARG A 162 12.84 -24.85 7.75
C ARG A 162 14.21 -25.12 7.10
N ALA A 163 14.33 -24.75 5.83
CA ALA A 163 15.59 -24.85 5.10
C ALA A 163 16.63 -23.88 5.65
N SER A 164 17.82 -24.39 5.88
CA SER A 164 19.03 -23.64 6.24
C SER A 164 19.65 -22.91 5.05
N ASP A 165 19.55 -23.49 3.85
CA ASP A 165 20.06 -22.90 2.61
C ASP A 165 19.06 -23.04 1.47
N VAL A 166 19.00 -22.02 0.60
CA VAL A 166 18.36 -22.11 -0.71
C VAL A 166 19.42 -21.91 -1.79
N HIS A 167 19.65 -22.95 -2.59
CA HIS A 167 20.61 -22.93 -3.70
C HIS A 167 19.87 -22.75 -5.02
N ILE A 168 20.33 -21.80 -5.84
CA ILE A 168 19.77 -21.49 -7.16
C ILE A 168 20.88 -21.77 -8.18
N GLU A 169 20.66 -22.75 -9.05
CA GLU A 169 21.61 -23.21 -10.06
C GLU A 169 21.03 -22.99 -11.46
N PRO A 170 21.49 -21.95 -12.19
CA PRO A 170 21.12 -21.76 -13.58
C PRO A 170 21.89 -22.70 -14.51
N PHE A 171 21.18 -23.38 -15.39
CA PHE A 171 21.71 -24.17 -16.49
C PHE A 171 21.35 -23.52 -17.82
N GLU A 172 21.88 -24.06 -18.92
CA GLU A 172 21.73 -23.48 -20.26
C GLU A 172 20.27 -23.33 -20.70
N ASN A 173 19.39 -24.25 -20.30
CA ASN A 173 17.95 -24.23 -20.63
C ASN A 173 17.02 -24.32 -19.43
N ASP A 174 17.56 -24.48 -18.21
CA ASP A 174 16.78 -24.81 -17.01
C ASP A 174 17.28 -24.01 -15.80
N LEU A 175 16.40 -23.79 -14.82
CA LEU A 175 16.75 -23.23 -13.52
C LEU A 175 16.39 -24.25 -12.44
N VAL A 176 17.38 -24.68 -11.66
CA VAL A 176 17.18 -25.65 -10.58
C VAL A 176 17.27 -24.93 -9.23
N ILE A 177 16.25 -25.10 -8.40
CA ILE A 177 16.21 -24.58 -7.03
C ILE A 177 16.26 -25.76 -6.06
N LYS A 178 17.15 -25.71 -5.08
CA LYS A 178 17.33 -26.75 -4.06
C LYS A 178 17.24 -26.14 -2.66
N TYR A 179 16.50 -26.81 -1.78
CA TYR A 179 16.38 -26.47 -0.38
C TYR A 179 17.19 -27.44 0.47
N ARG A 180 18.06 -26.94 1.36
CA ARG A 180 18.73 -27.75 2.37
C ARG A 180 17.97 -27.63 3.68
N ILE A 181 17.18 -28.65 4.01
CA ILE A 181 16.41 -28.75 5.25
C ILE A 181 17.28 -29.33 6.36
#